data_AF-A0A6B1GXI4-F1
#
_entry.id   AF-A0A6B1GXI4-F1
#
_cell.length_a   1.000
_cell.length_b   1.000
_cell.length_c   1.000
_cell.angle_alpha   90.00
_cell.angle_beta   90.00
_cell.angle_gamma   90.00
#
_symmetry.space_group_name_H-M   'P 1'
#
loop_
_entity.id
_entity.type
_entity.pdbx_description
1 polymer ?
#
loop_
_entity_poly.entity_id
_entity_poly.type
_entity_poly.pdbx_seq_one_letter_code
_entity_poly.pdbx_strand_id
1 'polypeptide(L)'
;TEAEWDLAAGAGNAGEGHSRYPWGNEPAPEGEWVANVWQGDFPGRDDAADGHTYLAPVGSYPPNALGVFDLGGNVWEWCDDWYHPGGAGGEKVLKGGSWLCAASYCEGYRNANRNHSAPDSGLDNTGFRCARSLR
;
A
#
# COMPACT_ATOMS: atom_id res chain seq x y z
N THR A 1 12.25 -0.20 -7.91
CA THR A 1 11.32 0.10 -9.01
C THR A 1 9.92 -0.33 -8.63
N GLU A 2 8.89 0.09 -9.36
CA GLU A 2 7.50 -0.37 -9.24
C GLU A 2 7.45 -1.89 -9.38
N ALA A 3 8.18 -2.46 -10.34
CA ALA A 3 8.23 -3.90 -10.54
C ALA A 3 8.85 -4.66 -9.33
N GLU A 4 9.91 -4.13 -8.72
CA GLU A 4 10.47 -4.71 -7.49
C GLU A 4 9.49 -4.61 -6.32
N TRP A 5 8.75 -3.50 -6.22
CA TRP A 5 7.73 -3.30 -5.21
C TRP A 5 6.58 -4.30 -5.38
N ASP A 6 6.07 -4.46 -6.60
CA ASP A 6 4.98 -5.40 -6.94
C ASP A 6 5.40 -6.85 -6.70
N LEU A 7 6.67 -7.19 -6.98
CA LEU A 7 7.20 -8.52 -6.67
C LEU A 7 7.24 -8.76 -5.15
N ALA A 8 7.68 -7.77 -4.38
CA ALA A 8 7.68 -7.87 -2.92
C ALA A 8 6.26 -8.00 -2.37
N ALA A 9 5.31 -7.19 -2.83
CA ALA A 9 3.91 -7.21 -2.40
C ALA A 9 3.18 -8.50 -2.82
N GLY A 10 3.43 -8.99 -4.04
CA GLY A 10 2.83 -10.23 -4.55
C GLY A 10 3.28 -11.49 -3.82
N ALA A 11 4.38 -11.43 -3.05
CA ALA A 11 4.91 -12.59 -2.33
C ALA A 11 4.08 -13.00 -1.10
N GLY A 12 2.98 -12.30 -0.78
CA GLY A 12 2.06 -12.63 0.31
C GLY A 12 1.54 -14.07 0.33
N ASN A 13 1.47 -14.73 -0.83
CA ASN A 13 1.11 -16.14 -0.94
C ASN A 13 2.29 -16.95 -1.46
N ALA A 14 3.03 -17.62 -0.56
CA ALA A 14 3.98 -18.65 -0.95
C ALA A 14 3.23 -19.88 -1.51
N GLY A 15 2.73 -19.80 -2.75
CA GLY A 15 2.20 -20.97 -3.47
C GLY A 15 0.93 -20.78 -4.31
N GLU A 16 0.20 -19.67 -4.16
CA GLU A 16 -0.97 -19.36 -4.98
C GLU A 16 -0.67 -18.14 -5.86
N GLY A 17 -1.20 -18.11 -7.09
CA GLY A 17 -0.98 -17.00 -8.03
C GLY A 17 -1.43 -15.62 -7.51
N HIS A 18 -1.32 -14.60 -8.37
CA HIS A 18 -1.53 -13.17 -8.09
C HIS A 18 -2.47 -12.86 -6.90
N SER A 19 -1.90 -12.49 -5.75
CA SER A 19 -2.65 -12.07 -4.56
C SER A 19 -3.27 -10.69 -4.73
N ARG A 20 -4.50 -10.51 -4.21
CA ARG A 20 -5.20 -9.22 -4.25
C ARG A 20 -4.55 -8.16 -3.37
N TYR A 21 -4.03 -8.58 -2.22
CA TYR A 21 -3.38 -7.76 -1.21
C TYR A 21 -1.99 -8.33 -0.88
N PRO A 22 -1.10 -7.55 -0.25
CA PRO A 22 0.21 -8.04 0.16
C PRO A 22 0.18 -9.21 1.14
N TRP A 23 -0.96 -9.43 1.81
CA TRP A 23 -1.18 -10.48 2.82
C TRP A 23 -2.14 -11.59 2.36
N GLY A 24 -2.68 -11.53 1.13
CA GLY A 24 -3.60 -12.56 0.63
C GLY A 24 -4.74 -12.00 -0.22
N ASN A 25 -5.89 -12.70 -0.21
CA ASN A 25 -7.04 -12.37 -1.06
C ASN A 25 -8.24 -11.79 -0.32
N GLU A 26 -8.24 -11.86 1.01
CA GLU A 26 -9.25 -11.28 1.87
C GLU A 26 -8.76 -9.96 2.47
N PRO A 27 -9.61 -8.92 2.54
CA PRO A 27 -9.21 -7.63 3.12
C PRO A 27 -8.95 -7.72 4.63
N ALA A 28 -9.74 -8.52 5.34
CA ALA A 28 -9.62 -8.78 6.77
C ALA A 28 -9.69 -10.30 7.02
N PRO A 29 -8.56 -11.02 6.85
CA PRO A 29 -8.49 -12.46 7.09
C PRO A 29 -8.93 -12.79 8.51
N GLU A 30 -9.72 -13.85 8.67
CA GLU A 30 -10.28 -14.27 9.97
C GLU A 30 -11.14 -13.19 10.66
N GLY A 31 -11.58 -12.17 9.91
CA GLY A 31 -12.35 -11.04 10.42
C GLY A 31 -11.52 -9.92 11.05
N GLU A 32 -10.19 -10.03 11.02
CA GLU A 32 -9.27 -9.05 11.61
C GLU A 32 -8.56 -8.24 10.52
N TRP A 33 -8.44 -6.93 10.74
CA TRP A 33 -7.69 -6.07 9.82
C TRP A 33 -6.19 -6.26 10.02
N VAL A 34 -5.49 -6.54 8.92
CA VAL A 34 -4.04 -6.78 8.88
C VAL A 34 -3.27 -5.69 8.13
N ALA A 35 -3.87 -4.50 8.05
CA ALA A 35 -3.30 -3.30 7.46
C ALA A 35 -4.02 -2.07 8.01
N ASN A 36 -3.30 -0.95 8.06
CA ASN A 36 -3.85 0.35 8.43
C ASN A 36 -4.53 1.03 7.24
N VAL A 37 -5.85 1.01 7.18
CA VAL A 37 -6.70 1.57 6.11
C VAL A 37 -7.97 2.14 6.73
N TRP A 38 -8.79 2.86 5.98
CA TRP A 38 -9.99 3.46 6.55
C TRP A 38 -11.12 2.42 6.68
N GLN A 39 -11.73 2.32 7.86
CA GLN A 39 -12.99 1.60 8.05
C GLN A 39 -14.11 2.54 8.51
N GLY A 40 -15.34 2.28 8.06
CA GLY A 40 -16.49 3.12 8.37
C GLY A 40 -16.93 4.00 7.20
N ASP A 41 -17.44 5.19 7.51
CA ASP A 41 -18.10 6.09 6.55
C ASP A 41 -17.16 7.22 6.13
N PHE A 42 -16.33 6.96 5.13
CA PHE A 42 -15.38 7.95 4.61
C PHE A 42 -16.11 9.15 3.96
N PRO A 43 -15.68 10.41 4.21
CA PRO A 43 -14.59 10.86 5.08
C PRO A 43 -15.07 11.29 6.49
N GLY A 44 -16.32 10.99 6.86
CA GLY A 44 -16.97 11.55 8.05
C GLY A 44 -16.67 10.80 9.35
N ARG A 45 -16.45 9.48 9.29
CA ARG A 45 -16.17 8.65 10.47
C ARG A 45 -15.23 7.50 10.13
N ASP A 46 -14.12 7.46 10.85
CA ASP A 46 -13.21 6.32 10.90
C ASP A 46 -13.52 5.50 12.16
N ASP A 47 -13.86 4.23 11.97
CA ASP A 47 -14.20 3.29 13.03
C ASP A 47 -12.94 2.72 13.73
N ALA A 48 -11.74 2.96 13.19
CA ALA A 48 -10.46 2.50 13.72
C ALA A 48 -10.44 0.99 14.01
N ALA A 49 -11.09 0.21 13.14
CA ALA A 49 -11.24 -1.23 13.35
C ALA A 49 -9.90 -1.99 13.22
N ASP A 50 -8.92 -1.38 12.58
CA ASP A 50 -7.52 -1.84 12.53
C ASP A 50 -6.63 -1.31 13.67
N GLY A 51 -7.20 -0.53 14.60
CA GLY A 51 -6.52 0.06 15.74
C GLY A 51 -5.95 1.47 15.52
N HIS A 52 -6.02 2.05 14.33
CA HIS A 52 -5.44 3.36 14.02
C HIS A 52 -6.40 4.23 13.20
N THR A 53 -6.43 5.54 13.47
CA THR A 53 -7.18 6.54 12.64
C THR A 53 -6.25 7.44 11.80
N TYR A 54 -4.95 7.22 11.94
CA TYR A 54 -3.86 7.97 11.30
C TYR A 54 -2.71 6.98 11.07
N LEU A 55 -1.46 7.45 11.03
CA LEU A 55 -0.28 6.61 10.92
C LEU A 55 -0.20 5.57 12.05
N ALA A 56 0.14 4.34 11.66
CA ALA A 56 0.57 3.28 12.55
C ALA A 56 2.11 3.23 12.58
N PRO A 57 2.73 2.83 13.71
CA PRO A 57 4.15 2.46 13.72
C PRO A 57 4.46 1.44 12.61
N VAL A 58 5.65 1.55 11.99
CA VAL A 58 6.09 0.56 10.99
C VAL A 58 6.21 -0.81 11.67
N GLY A 59 5.63 -1.83 11.05
CA GLY A 59 5.59 -3.20 11.55
C GLY A 59 4.49 -3.48 12.57
N SER A 60 3.47 -2.62 12.67
CA SER A 60 2.31 -2.86 13.53
C SER A 60 1.47 -4.07 13.10
N TYR A 61 1.49 -4.41 11.81
CA TYR A 61 0.72 -5.53 11.25
C TYR A 61 1.65 -6.69 10.85
N PRO A 62 1.13 -7.91 10.63
CA PRO A 62 1.95 -9.04 10.22
C PRO A 62 2.73 -8.77 8.92
N PRO A 63 3.97 -9.27 8.78
CA PRO A 63 4.70 -9.17 7.53
C PRO A 63 4.14 -10.17 6.50
N ASN A 64 4.40 -9.91 5.22
CA ASN A 64 4.17 -10.91 4.18
C ASN A 64 5.20 -12.07 4.25
N ALA A 65 5.11 -13.05 3.34
CA ALA A 65 5.98 -14.22 3.34
C ALA A 65 7.49 -13.91 3.16
N LEU A 66 7.85 -12.70 2.72
CA LEU A 66 9.24 -12.23 2.62
C LEU A 66 9.72 -11.48 3.86
N GLY A 67 8.89 -11.36 4.90
CA GLY A 67 9.21 -10.56 6.09
C GLY A 67 9.06 -9.05 5.86
N VAL A 68 8.34 -8.62 4.81
CA VAL A 68 8.15 -7.21 4.49
C VAL A 68 6.81 -6.74 5.05
N PHE A 69 6.87 -5.67 5.85
CA PHE A 69 5.73 -5.08 6.55
C PHE A 69 5.09 -3.95 5.75
N ASP A 70 3.81 -3.69 6.02
CA ASP A 70 3.07 -2.48 5.62
C ASP A 70 3.12 -2.16 4.11
N LEU A 71 3.12 -3.18 3.25
CA LEU A 71 3.05 -2.99 1.80
C LEU A 71 1.63 -2.61 1.33
N GLY A 72 0.64 -2.68 2.21
CA GLY A 72 -0.72 -2.21 1.92
C GLY A 72 -1.24 -1.41 3.10
N GLY A 73 -1.73 -0.21 2.84
CA GLY A 73 -2.12 0.74 3.86
C GLY A 73 -0.95 1.51 4.47
N ASN A 74 -1.20 2.11 5.63
CA ASN A 74 -0.32 3.03 6.34
C ASN A 74 0.06 4.27 5.50
N VAL A 75 1.02 4.18 4.58
CA VAL A 75 1.40 5.29 3.71
C VAL A 75 1.58 4.83 2.28
N TRP A 76 1.24 5.71 1.33
CA TRP A 76 1.65 5.52 -0.06
C TRP A 76 3.17 5.50 -0.13
N GLU A 77 3.73 4.65 -0.98
CA GLU A 77 5.17 4.51 -1.12
C GLU A 77 5.66 4.92 -2.50
N TRP A 78 6.58 5.88 -2.54
CA TRP A 78 7.27 6.28 -3.77
C TRP A 78 8.05 5.13 -4.40
N CYS A 79 7.90 4.99 -5.70
CA CYS A 79 8.74 4.17 -6.57
C CYS A 79 9.59 5.07 -7.50
N ASP A 80 10.72 4.55 -7.96
CA ASP A 80 11.61 5.29 -8.87
C ASP A 80 11.06 5.41 -10.31
N ASP A 81 9.97 4.71 -10.61
CA ASP A 81 9.39 4.71 -11.94
C ASP A 81 8.63 6.03 -12.18
N TRP A 82 8.71 6.54 -13.41
CA TRP A 82 7.83 7.62 -13.85
C TRP A 82 6.46 7.04 -14.21
N TYR A 83 5.41 7.73 -13.80
CA TYR A 83 4.05 7.39 -14.14
C TYR A 83 3.76 7.86 -15.58
N HIS A 84 3.31 6.94 -16.44
CA HIS A 84 3.08 7.20 -17.86
C HIS A 84 1.66 6.78 -18.30
N PRO A 85 0.64 7.62 -18.10
CA PRO A 85 -0.70 7.35 -18.62
C PRO A 85 -0.83 7.99 -20.01
N GLY A 86 -0.33 7.35 -21.07
CA GLY A 86 -0.64 7.74 -22.46
C GLY A 86 -0.30 9.18 -22.92
N GLY A 87 0.55 9.93 -22.20
CA GLY A 87 0.89 11.34 -22.50
C GLY A 87 1.94 11.91 -21.54
N ALA A 88 2.39 13.15 -21.80
CA ALA A 88 3.62 13.74 -21.25
C ALA A 88 3.79 13.55 -19.73
N GLY A 89 4.86 12.83 -19.37
CA GLY A 89 5.20 12.47 -18.00
C GLY A 89 5.67 13.64 -17.13
N GLY A 90 6.07 13.31 -15.91
CA GLY A 90 6.51 14.28 -14.90
C GLY A 90 6.13 13.91 -13.47
N GLU A 91 5.36 12.84 -13.28
CA GLU A 91 4.96 12.32 -11.97
C GLU A 91 5.60 10.96 -11.71
N LYS A 92 5.87 10.65 -10.44
CA LYS A 92 6.46 9.37 -10.03
C LYS A 92 5.38 8.45 -9.49
N VAL A 93 5.62 7.15 -9.61
CA VAL A 93 4.67 6.11 -9.18
C VAL A 93 4.57 6.08 -7.65
N LEU A 94 3.34 5.93 -7.17
CA LEU A 94 2.99 5.62 -5.78
C LEU A 94 2.29 4.25 -5.70
N LYS A 95 2.66 3.45 -4.69
CA LYS A 95 2.11 2.11 -4.45
C LYS A 95 1.64 1.95 -3.00
N GLY A 96 0.82 0.93 -2.74
CA GLY A 96 0.49 0.49 -1.39
C GLY A 96 -0.71 1.14 -0.72
N GLY A 97 -1.24 2.28 -1.18
CA GLY A 97 -2.33 2.95 -0.47
C GLY A 97 -1.89 3.56 0.86
N SER A 98 -2.81 4.10 1.64
CA SER A 98 -2.51 4.75 2.92
C SER A 98 -3.61 4.51 3.95
N TRP A 99 -3.43 4.99 5.18
CA TRP A 99 -4.45 5.01 6.23
C TRP A 99 -5.76 5.72 5.81
N LEU A 100 -5.72 6.61 4.82
CA LEU A 100 -6.92 7.27 4.25
C LEU A 100 -7.69 6.43 3.21
N CYS A 101 -7.16 5.27 2.81
CA CYS A 101 -7.78 4.47 1.75
C CYS A 101 -8.99 3.70 2.28
N ALA A 102 -10.18 3.99 1.77
CA ALA A 102 -11.43 3.29 2.08
C ALA A 102 -11.94 2.48 0.87
N ALA A 103 -12.56 1.33 1.11
CA ALA A 103 -13.19 0.52 0.06
C ALA A 103 -14.23 1.31 -0.78
N SER A 104 -14.86 2.32 -0.18
CA SER A 104 -15.85 3.18 -0.83
C SER A 104 -15.28 4.26 -1.75
N TYR A 105 -13.96 4.55 -1.67
CA TYR A 105 -13.36 5.69 -2.35
C TYR A 105 -12.01 5.37 -3.01
N CYS A 106 -11.08 4.78 -2.25
CA CYS A 106 -9.73 4.50 -2.71
C CYS A 106 -9.26 3.14 -2.19
N GLU A 107 -9.12 2.17 -3.09
CA GLU A 107 -8.64 0.82 -2.77
C GLU A 107 -7.13 0.66 -3.03
N GLY A 108 -6.34 1.72 -2.81
CA GLY A 108 -4.91 1.79 -3.14
C GLY A 108 -4.05 0.69 -2.51
N TYR A 109 -4.53 0.08 -1.42
CA TYR A 109 -3.91 -1.02 -0.68
C TYR A 109 -3.97 -2.39 -1.37
N ARG A 110 -4.52 -2.46 -2.59
CA ARG A 110 -4.44 -3.65 -3.46
C ARG A 110 -3.16 -3.65 -4.28
N ASN A 111 -2.56 -4.82 -4.47
CA ASN A 111 -1.31 -4.97 -5.23
C ASN A 111 -1.38 -4.39 -6.65
N ALA A 112 -2.50 -4.63 -7.34
CA ALA A 112 -2.70 -4.16 -8.71
C ALA A 112 -2.90 -2.64 -8.82
N ASN A 113 -3.19 -1.95 -7.71
CA ASN A 113 -3.45 -0.53 -7.74
C ASN A 113 -2.15 0.26 -7.68
N ARG A 114 -2.20 1.43 -8.31
CA ARG A 114 -1.10 2.38 -8.38
C ARG A 114 -1.69 3.78 -8.43
N ASN A 115 -0.92 4.73 -7.94
CA ASN A 115 -1.22 6.15 -8.01
C ASN A 115 0.04 6.90 -8.45
N HIS A 116 0.00 8.21 -8.45
CA HIS A 116 1.12 9.05 -8.83
C HIS A 116 1.05 10.40 -8.15
N SER A 117 2.18 11.08 -8.09
CA SER A 117 2.25 12.49 -7.71
C SER A 117 3.52 13.12 -8.26
N ALA A 118 3.57 14.45 -8.30
CA ALA A 118 4.76 15.18 -8.73
C ALA A 118 5.91 14.95 -7.73
N PRO A 119 7.16 14.80 -8.19
CA PRO A 119 8.30 14.43 -7.34
C PRO A 119 8.66 15.45 -6.24
N ASP A 120 8.15 16.67 -6.35
CA ASP A 120 8.31 17.76 -5.38
C ASP A 120 7.13 17.90 -4.40
N SER A 121 6.13 17.00 -4.49
CA SER A 121 4.96 17.01 -3.62
C SER A 121 5.20 16.25 -2.32
N GLY A 122 4.81 16.86 -1.20
CA GLY A 122 4.77 16.22 0.13
C GLY A 122 3.33 16.11 0.62
N LEU A 123 2.93 14.90 1.02
CA LEU A 123 1.61 14.59 1.58
C LEU A 123 1.79 13.87 2.92
N ASP A 124 0.86 14.07 3.86
CA ASP A 124 0.88 13.48 5.20
C ASP A 124 0.63 11.97 5.23
N ASN A 125 0.18 11.41 4.11
CA ASN A 125 -0.11 9.99 3.92
C ASN A 125 0.84 9.32 2.91
N THR A 126 1.97 9.96 2.58
CA THR A 126 2.95 9.46 1.60
C THR A 126 4.36 9.40 2.21
N GLY A 127 5.01 8.25 2.08
CA GLY A 127 6.38 7.98 2.48
C GLY A 127 7.12 7.19 1.41
N PHE A 128 8.15 6.43 1.81
CA PHE A 128 8.91 5.56 0.92
C PHE A 128 9.66 4.49 1.69
N ARG A 129 10.08 3.44 0.99
CA ARG A 129 11.05 2.46 1.47
C ARG A 129 12.24 2.35 0.52
N CYS A 130 13.40 2.03 1.06
CA CYS A 130 14.61 1.86 0.27
C CYS A 130 14.77 0.43 -0.23
N ALA A 131 15.34 0.28 -1.42
CA ALA A 131 15.80 -1.00 -1.96
C ALA A 131 17.28 -0.90 -2.34
N ARG A 132 17.95 -2.05 -2.45
CA ARG A 132 19.36 -2.14 -2.84
C ARG A 132 19.62 -3.47 -3.54
N SER A 133 20.42 -3.44 -4.60
CA SER A 133 20.95 -4.63 -5.23
C SER A 133 21.90 -5.39 -4.28
N LEU A 134 21.71 -6.71 -4.21
CA LEU A 134 22.67 -7.62 -3.59
C LEU A 134 23.85 -7.75 -4.55
N ARG A 135 25.04 -7.32 -4.12
CA ARG A 135 26.27 -7.54 -4.87
C ARG A 135 26.85 -8.89 -4.51
#